data_AF-A0A4Q4TNI5-F1
#
_entry.id   AF-A0A4Q4TNI5-F1
#
_cell.length_a   1.000
_cell.length_b   1.000
_cell.length_c   1.000
_cell.angle_alpha   90.00
_cell.angle_beta   90.00
_cell.angle_gamma   90.00
#
_symmetry.space_group_name_H-M   'P 1'
#
loop_
_entity.id
_entity.type
_entity.pdbx_description
1 polymer ?
#
loop_
_entity_poly.entity_id
_entity_poly.type
_entity_poly.pdbx_seq_one_letter_code
_entity_poly.pdbx_strand_id
1 'polypeptide(L)'
;MLLGDEAVEQGLDNAAKQRDGSAHFWKKANWTKEEKAKTLAPADEARHMVLENVHRVRESKLSPFASIKRFCETSKTLSVNEDDELDAATLQHQIKQEMDLAETQKNQWESKKGRGNKAILFLNDFVEFVREFSGIIEIMKGVDQGYGGAGYMALSFLLAVAVNTNRKDEMVAEAMQDLKNEYSRMVLISEIYPTPKMRSYITTTYKLGIEFVQDATIYYARPTWREPLYHSLAKINTDPNVGRILDSILRPPFLLGRKVKDVSDAMAQILKERDTLLNKRVHEIQAQVGQVQTEVGELSREVHQLKSEVAGLHTNHEKERLAILNSELSQYHIQSDKSVSDYSALLSSSFNQPPGLARFCFEMLTTHQQYRTWKNSWANCMLVLNGRTRADQTSCCWLSPASIELASALRQEASNSADGTRVAVAEFYAQKTDFMAGTVQQISAIVCLILQLLEADSTMLRDAEKFKALRARLTSVDSKSFSGFDQGFSLLVEIMEKFDVVYIIIDRVDRISGDFMRQFLKNVMLRCTGTKVRTFCVASRSQDMASKITSLSEDMDEKNFISLLINQD
;
A
#
# COMPACT_ATOMS: atom_id res chain seq x y z
N MET A 1 24.78 29.23 10.42
CA MET A 1 25.26 27.94 9.89
C MET A 1 24.45 27.68 8.63
N LEU A 2 24.77 28.14 7.41
CA LEU A 2 26.02 28.24 6.64
C LEU A 2 26.79 26.92 6.51
N LEU A 3 26.57 26.26 5.37
CA LEU A 3 27.49 25.76 4.32
C LEU A 3 26.68 24.73 3.48
N GLY A 4 26.66 24.68 2.15
CA GLY A 4 27.35 25.40 1.08
C GLY A 4 27.21 24.58 -0.23
N ASP A 5 26.92 25.27 -1.33
CA ASP A 5 27.40 25.13 -2.72
C ASP A 5 27.33 23.76 -3.44
N GLU A 6 26.51 23.65 -4.50
CA GLU A 6 26.79 24.03 -5.90
C GLU A 6 27.83 23.14 -6.61
N ALA A 7 27.36 22.45 -7.64
CA ALA A 7 27.99 22.21 -8.95
C ALA A 7 27.58 20.84 -9.51
N VAL A 8 26.97 20.80 -10.70
CA VAL A 8 27.49 20.14 -11.91
C VAL A 8 26.51 20.45 -13.05
N GLU A 9 26.81 21.53 -13.77
CA GLU A 9 26.40 21.75 -15.16
C GLU A 9 27.65 22.27 -15.88
N GLN A 10 27.83 21.88 -17.15
CA GLN A 10 28.90 22.22 -18.11
C GLN A 10 30.03 21.20 -18.30
N GLY A 11 30.16 20.76 -19.57
CA GLY A 11 31.23 19.91 -20.08
C GLY A 11 31.07 19.60 -21.57
N LEU A 12 30.89 20.63 -22.40
CA LEU A 12 31.13 20.59 -23.85
C LEU A 12 32.46 21.33 -24.12
N ASP A 13 33.13 20.93 -25.21
CA ASP A 13 34.40 21.42 -25.76
C ASP A 13 35.71 20.97 -25.10
N ASN A 14 36.34 19.95 -25.69
CA ASN A 14 37.71 20.04 -26.20
C ASN A 14 38.14 18.73 -26.88
N ALA A 15 38.33 18.75 -28.21
CA ALA A 15 39.49 18.14 -28.89
C ALA A 15 39.37 18.23 -30.42
N ALA A 16 39.73 19.38 -30.97
CA ALA A 16 40.22 19.50 -32.33
C ALA A 16 41.67 20.00 -32.29
N LYS A 17 42.63 19.16 -32.69
CA LYS A 17 43.91 19.48 -33.39
C LYS A 17 44.95 18.37 -33.19
N GLN A 18 45.29 17.66 -34.27
CA GLN A 18 46.67 17.45 -34.78
C GLN A 18 46.58 16.63 -36.09
N ARG A 19 46.84 17.29 -37.24
CA ARG A 19 48.01 17.11 -38.15
C ARG A 19 48.00 15.78 -38.90
N ASP A 20 47.66 15.74 -40.19
CA ASP A 20 48.39 16.23 -41.38
C ASP A 20 49.74 15.49 -41.61
N GLY A 21 49.86 14.83 -42.77
CA GLY A 21 51.04 14.04 -43.12
C GLY A 21 50.91 13.20 -44.41
N SER A 22 51.30 13.82 -45.52
CA SER A 22 51.99 13.23 -46.69
C SER A 22 51.19 12.54 -47.81
N ALA A 23 51.22 13.24 -48.95
CA ALA A 23 51.09 12.72 -50.30
C ALA A 23 52.46 12.39 -50.93
N HIS A 24 52.40 11.67 -52.06
CA HIS A 24 53.40 11.37 -53.11
C HIS A 24 54.28 10.10 -53.01
N PHE A 25 54.03 9.15 -53.92
CA PHE A 25 55.06 8.58 -54.80
C PHE A 25 54.44 7.96 -56.08
N TRP A 26 54.91 8.37 -57.26
CA TRP A 26 54.57 7.84 -58.59
C TRP A 26 55.59 6.76 -59.03
N LYS A 27 55.16 5.80 -59.87
CA LYS A 27 55.89 5.24 -61.05
C LYS A 27 55.00 4.16 -61.72
N LYS A 28 54.36 4.42 -62.88
CA LYS A 28 54.85 4.21 -64.26
C LYS A 28 55.74 2.96 -64.45
N ALA A 29 55.18 1.93 -65.08
CA ALA A 29 55.90 0.94 -65.86
C ALA A 29 55.34 0.93 -67.29
N ASN A 30 56.23 1.23 -68.24
CA ASN A 30 56.00 1.20 -69.68
C ASN A 30 55.90 -0.26 -70.16
N TRP A 31 54.97 -0.55 -71.04
CA TRP A 31 55.03 -1.69 -71.94
C TRP A 31 55.17 -1.16 -73.38
N THR A 32 56.16 -1.68 -74.09
CA THR A 32 56.61 -1.22 -75.42
C THR A 32 55.73 -1.78 -76.53
N LYS A 33 55.76 -1.11 -77.70
CA LYS A 33 55.02 -1.43 -78.93
C LYS A 33 55.48 -2.73 -79.63
N GLU A 34 56.36 -3.51 -79.03
CA GLU A 34 57.01 -4.67 -79.65
C GLU A 34 56.49 -6.03 -79.14
N GLU A 35 55.55 -6.05 -78.20
CA GLU A 35 54.84 -7.26 -77.78
C GLU A 35 53.41 -7.33 -78.35
N LYS A 36 53.09 -6.45 -79.32
CA LYS A 36 51.82 -6.42 -80.06
C LYS A 36 51.82 -7.19 -81.38
N ALA A 37 52.87 -7.96 -81.69
CA ALA A 37 53.06 -8.52 -83.04
C ALA A 37 53.19 -10.05 -83.12
N LYS A 38 52.97 -10.81 -82.04
CA LYS A 38 53.00 -12.29 -82.12
C LYS A 38 51.91 -12.92 -81.27
N THR A 39 50.74 -13.08 -81.87
CA THR A 39 49.84 -14.25 -81.77
C THR A 39 48.45 -13.82 -82.25
N LEU A 40 48.26 -13.84 -83.58
CA LEU A 40 46.98 -13.62 -84.24
C LEU A 40 46.64 -14.89 -85.03
N ALA A 41 45.94 -15.79 -84.35
CA ALA A 41 45.06 -16.89 -84.80
C ALA A 41 45.04 -17.97 -83.69
N PRO A 42 43.88 -18.53 -83.27
CA PRO A 42 42.58 -18.56 -83.96
C PRO A 42 41.47 -17.84 -83.17
N ALA A 43 40.86 -16.81 -83.77
CA ALA A 43 39.73 -16.08 -83.18
C ALA A 43 38.36 -16.76 -83.41
N ASP A 44 38.29 -17.84 -84.19
CA ASP A 44 37.03 -18.51 -84.51
C ASP A 44 36.70 -19.68 -83.56
N GLU A 45 37.70 -20.27 -82.90
CA GLU A 45 37.51 -21.36 -81.94
C GLU A 45 37.02 -20.84 -80.56
N ALA A 46 37.51 -19.66 -80.15
CA ALA A 46 37.03 -18.97 -78.95
C ALA A 46 35.60 -18.45 -79.11
N ARG A 47 35.18 -18.09 -80.33
CA ARG A 47 33.81 -17.61 -80.61
C ARG A 47 32.78 -18.75 -80.51
N HIS A 48 33.16 -19.95 -80.94
CA HIS A 48 32.32 -21.15 -80.87
C HIS A 48 32.20 -21.68 -79.43
N MET A 49 33.30 -21.71 -78.66
CA MET A 49 33.28 -22.09 -77.23
C MET A 49 32.52 -21.10 -76.35
N VAL A 50 32.52 -19.80 -76.68
CA VAL A 50 31.75 -18.78 -75.95
C VAL A 50 30.26 -18.89 -76.27
N LEU A 51 29.87 -19.13 -77.53
CA LEU A 51 28.45 -19.31 -77.89
C LEU A 51 27.87 -20.61 -77.34
N GLU A 52 28.65 -21.70 -77.30
CA GLU A 52 28.21 -22.97 -76.71
C GLU A 52 28.09 -22.89 -75.18
N ASN A 53 29.02 -22.22 -74.49
CA ASN A 53 28.91 -21.97 -73.05
C ASN A 53 27.78 -20.97 -72.71
N VAL A 54 27.51 -19.99 -73.57
CA VAL A 54 26.37 -19.09 -73.41
C VAL A 54 25.04 -19.83 -73.59
N HIS A 55 24.93 -20.78 -74.53
CA HIS A 55 23.75 -21.64 -74.67
C HIS A 55 23.58 -22.61 -73.48
N ARG A 56 24.66 -23.24 -73.01
CA ARG A 56 24.64 -24.18 -71.87
C ARG A 56 24.33 -23.49 -70.53
N VAL A 57 24.71 -22.21 -70.38
CA VAL A 57 24.34 -21.36 -69.22
C VAL A 57 22.92 -20.79 -69.36
N ARG A 58 22.44 -20.56 -70.59
CA ARG A 58 21.07 -20.09 -70.88
C ARG A 58 20.03 -21.16 -70.53
N GLU A 59 20.31 -22.44 -70.81
CA GLU A 59 19.36 -23.53 -70.52
C GLU A 59 19.35 -23.99 -69.05
N SER A 60 20.45 -23.80 -68.30
CA SER A 60 20.55 -24.24 -66.89
C SER A 60 20.17 -23.19 -65.84
N LYS A 61 19.96 -21.91 -66.21
CA LYS A 61 19.71 -20.80 -65.25
C LYS A 61 18.43 -19.97 -65.48
N LEU A 62 17.57 -20.35 -66.43
CA LEU A 62 16.33 -19.61 -66.72
C LEU A 62 15.13 -19.93 -65.79
N SER A 63 15.24 -20.95 -64.92
CA SER A 63 14.15 -21.38 -64.02
C SER A 63 13.76 -20.34 -62.95
N PRO A 64 14.68 -19.69 -62.21
CA PRO A 64 14.29 -18.77 -61.13
C PRO A 64 13.61 -17.49 -61.65
N PHE A 65 14.04 -16.98 -62.79
CA PHE A 65 13.52 -15.73 -63.37
C PHE A 65 12.08 -15.83 -63.88
N ALA A 66 11.70 -16.98 -64.44
CA ALA A 66 10.32 -17.23 -64.86
C ALA A 66 9.39 -17.32 -63.64
N SER A 67 9.86 -17.93 -62.55
CA SER A 67 9.15 -17.99 -61.27
C SER A 67 9.03 -16.61 -60.60
N ILE A 68 10.10 -15.80 -60.60
CA ILE A 68 10.09 -14.43 -60.07
C ILE A 68 9.19 -13.50 -60.89
N LYS A 69 9.18 -13.63 -62.22
CA LYS A 69 8.29 -12.85 -63.09
C LYS A 69 6.82 -13.22 -62.86
N ARG A 70 6.49 -14.52 -62.77
CA ARG A 70 5.16 -14.98 -62.37
C ARG A 70 4.79 -14.47 -60.98
N PHE A 71 5.70 -14.48 -60.01
CA PHE A 71 5.47 -13.92 -58.67
C PHE A 71 5.12 -12.42 -58.70
N CYS A 72 5.89 -11.60 -59.43
CA CYS A 72 5.58 -10.17 -59.55
C CYS A 72 4.24 -9.91 -60.27
N GLU A 73 3.82 -10.81 -61.16
CA GLU A 73 2.52 -10.74 -61.84
C GLU A 73 1.38 -11.22 -60.91
N THR A 74 1.55 -12.33 -60.20
CA THR A 74 0.58 -12.90 -59.24
C THR A 74 0.40 -12.01 -58.00
N SER A 75 1.46 -11.41 -57.47
CA SER A 75 1.34 -10.44 -56.36
C SER A 75 0.63 -9.16 -56.78
N LYS A 76 0.79 -8.71 -58.02
CA LYS A 76 0.06 -7.54 -58.54
C LYS A 76 -1.41 -7.84 -58.78
N THR A 77 -1.78 -9.08 -59.13
CA THR A 77 -3.18 -9.49 -59.23
C THR A 77 -3.82 -9.71 -57.86
N LEU A 78 -3.07 -10.22 -56.87
CA LEU A 78 -3.52 -10.35 -55.47
C LEU A 78 -3.73 -8.99 -54.77
N SER A 79 -3.11 -7.91 -55.27
CA SER A 79 -3.34 -6.55 -54.75
C SER A 79 -4.48 -5.80 -55.45
N VAL A 80 -5.14 -6.40 -56.46
CA VAL A 80 -6.10 -5.70 -57.34
C VAL A 80 -7.47 -6.40 -57.43
N ASN A 81 -7.60 -7.69 -57.09
CA ASN A 81 -8.89 -8.39 -57.15
C ASN A 81 -9.30 -8.94 -55.77
N GLU A 82 -10.41 -8.46 -55.22
CA GLU A 82 -11.00 -8.86 -53.93
C GLU A 82 -11.80 -10.19 -53.97
N ASP A 83 -11.99 -10.82 -55.14
CA ASP A 83 -12.98 -11.92 -55.32
C ASP A 83 -12.43 -13.29 -55.77
N ASP A 84 -11.12 -13.47 -55.98
CA ASP A 84 -10.57 -14.79 -56.33
C ASP A 84 -10.10 -15.51 -55.06
N GLU A 85 -10.98 -16.36 -54.52
CA GLU A 85 -10.72 -17.27 -53.40
C GLU A 85 -9.70 -18.34 -53.82
N LEU A 86 -8.42 -17.97 -53.81
CA LEU A 86 -7.30 -18.88 -54.02
C LEU A 86 -7.25 -19.83 -52.82
N ASP A 87 -7.56 -21.11 -53.05
CA ASP A 87 -7.63 -22.16 -52.03
C ASP A 87 -6.39 -22.14 -51.11
N ALA A 88 -6.62 -21.84 -49.83
CA ALA A 88 -5.60 -21.76 -48.79
C ALA A 88 -4.75 -23.03 -48.71
N ALA A 89 -5.29 -24.20 -49.08
CA ALA A 89 -4.54 -25.45 -49.13
C ALA A 89 -3.49 -25.46 -50.26
N THR A 90 -3.79 -24.87 -51.41
CA THR A 90 -2.86 -24.74 -52.54
C THR A 90 -1.69 -23.81 -52.18
N LEU A 91 -1.99 -22.74 -51.44
CA LEU A 91 -1.00 -21.76 -50.96
C LEU A 91 -0.10 -22.36 -49.87
N GLN A 92 -0.67 -23.09 -48.92
CA GLN A 92 0.09 -23.86 -47.92
C GLN A 92 0.99 -24.92 -48.56
N HIS A 93 0.52 -25.60 -49.60
CA HIS A 93 1.32 -26.59 -50.33
C HIS A 93 2.52 -25.93 -51.03
N GLN A 94 2.32 -24.77 -51.68
CA GLN A 94 3.43 -24.02 -52.31
C GLN A 94 4.43 -23.50 -51.28
N ILE A 95 3.96 -22.98 -50.14
CA ILE A 95 4.84 -22.54 -49.04
C ILE A 95 5.68 -23.71 -48.53
N LYS A 96 5.06 -24.87 -48.30
CA LYS A 96 5.76 -26.08 -47.86
C LYS A 96 6.82 -26.53 -48.87
N GLN A 97 6.47 -26.53 -50.15
CA GLN A 97 7.40 -26.90 -51.23
C GLN A 97 8.61 -25.96 -51.31
N GLU A 98 8.41 -24.65 -51.19
CA GLU A 98 9.49 -23.66 -51.20
C GLU A 98 10.33 -23.70 -49.90
N MET A 99 9.71 -23.99 -48.75
CA MET A 99 10.42 -24.23 -47.49
C MET A 99 11.30 -25.48 -47.56
N ASP A 100 10.78 -26.59 -48.10
CA ASP A 100 11.53 -27.82 -48.30
C ASP A 100 12.70 -27.61 -49.29
N LEU A 101 12.48 -26.79 -50.32
CA LEU A 101 13.52 -26.39 -51.27
C LEU A 101 14.61 -25.55 -50.58
N ALA A 102 14.22 -24.56 -49.77
CA ALA A 102 15.15 -23.71 -49.03
C ALA A 102 15.97 -24.51 -48.00
N GLU A 103 15.35 -25.44 -47.27
CA GLU A 103 16.03 -26.32 -46.31
C GLU A 103 17.00 -27.28 -47.02
N THR A 104 16.61 -27.82 -48.18
CA THR A 104 17.50 -28.64 -49.01
C THR A 104 18.70 -27.84 -49.50
N GLN A 105 18.49 -26.59 -49.92
CA GLN A 105 19.57 -25.71 -50.37
C GLN A 105 20.50 -25.30 -49.22
N LYS A 106 19.96 -25.03 -48.03
CA LYS A 106 20.72 -24.78 -46.79
C LYS A 106 21.61 -25.96 -46.43
N ASN A 107 21.07 -27.19 -46.41
CA ASN A 107 21.82 -28.42 -46.11
C ASN A 107 22.93 -28.70 -47.15
N GLN A 108 22.65 -28.44 -48.43
CA GLN A 108 23.65 -28.52 -49.52
C GLN A 108 24.74 -27.43 -49.41
N TRP A 109 24.47 -26.34 -48.69
CA TRP A 109 25.39 -25.24 -48.46
C TRP A 109 26.27 -25.44 -47.23
N GLU A 110 25.69 -25.90 -46.11
CA GLU A 110 26.41 -26.24 -44.88
C GLU A 110 27.47 -27.33 -45.12
N SER A 111 27.20 -28.24 -46.07
CA SER A 111 28.15 -29.28 -46.49
C SER A 111 29.33 -28.75 -47.32
N LYS A 112 29.27 -27.54 -47.89
CA LYS A 112 30.37 -26.90 -48.63
C LYS A 112 31.25 -26.06 -47.70
N LYS A 113 32.12 -26.73 -46.93
CA LYS A 113 33.12 -26.08 -46.05
C LYS A 113 34.06 -25.17 -46.85
N GLY A 114 33.90 -23.85 -46.68
CA GLY A 114 34.87 -22.87 -47.18
C GLY A 114 34.35 -21.46 -47.51
N ARG A 115 33.02 -21.22 -47.49
CA ARG A 115 32.43 -19.89 -47.83
C ARG A 115 31.44 -19.33 -46.78
N GLY A 116 31.41 -19.90 -45.57
CA GLY A 116 30.16 -19.99 -44.80
C GLY A 116 29.78 -18.90 -43.80
N ASN A 117 30.65 -18.04 -43.26
CA ASN A 117 30.23 -17.25 -42.08
C ASN A 117 29.16 -16.18 -42.35
N LYS A 118 29.19 -15.47 -43.49
CA LYS A 118 28.25 -14.36 -43.74
C LYS A 118 26.86 -14.83 -44.22
N ALA A 119 26.79 -15.92 -44.99
CA ALA A 119 25.52 -16.50 -45.41
C ALA A 119 24.77 -17.13 -44.22
N ILE A 120 25.52 -17.75 -43.30
CA ILE A 120 24.96 -18.24 -42.03
C ILE A 120 24.41 -17.08 -41.18
N LEU A 121 25.13 -15.96 -41.10
CA LEU A 121 24.64 -14.76 -40.40
C LEU A 121 23.33 -14.23 -41.02
N PHE A 122 23.28 -14.06 -42.34
CA PHE A 122 22.05 -13.64 -43.02
C PHE A 122 20.89 -14.62 -42.80
N LEU A 123 21.13 -15.94 -42.87
CA LEU A 123 20.10 -16.94 -42.62
C LEU A 123 19.57 -16.86 -41.18
N ASN A 124 20.46 -16.63 -40.21
CA ASN A 124 20.04 -16.43 -38.83
C ASN A 124 19.19 -15.15 -38.69
N ASP A 125 19.64 -14.03 -39.27
CA ASP A 125 18.89 -12.76 -39.26
C ASP A 125 17.53 -12.89 -39.97
N PHE A 126 17.49 -13.63 -41.07
CA PHE A 126 16.28 -13.92 -41.83
C PHE A 126 15.30 -14.79 -41.04
N VAL A 127 15.77 -15.88 -40.42
CA VAL A 127 14.93 -16.75 -39.58
C VAL A 127 14.35 -15.95 -38.41
N GLU A 128 15.16 -15.10 -37.78
CA GLU A 128 14.68 -14.24 -36.70
C GLU A 128 13.69 -13.19 -37.19
N PHE A 129 13.93 -12.55 -38.35
CA PHE A 129 12.98 -11.64 -38.97
C PHE A 129 11.64 -12.32 -39.29
N VAL A 130 11.67 -13.51 -39.91
CA VAL A 130 10.47 -14.30 -40.21
C VAL A 130 9.70 -14.62 -38.94
N ARG A 131 10.38 -14.98 -37.86
CA ARG A 131 9.73 -15.26 -36.58
C ARG A 131 8.96 -14.04 -36.07
N GLU A 132 9.59 -12.87 -36.04
CA GLU A 132 8.94 -11.65 -35.56
C GLU A 132 7.84 -11.14 -36.52
N PHE A 133 8.08 -11.23 -37.83
CA PHE A 133 7.09 -10.86 -38.85
C PHE A 133 5.90 -11.82 -38.88
N SER A 134 6.10 -13.11 -38.54
CA SER A 134 5.02 -14.10 -38.45
C SER A 134 3.97 -13.73 -37.40
N GLY A 135 4.39 -13.11 -36.28
CA GLY A 135 3.45 -12.59 -35.29
C GLY A 135 2.50 -11.55 -35.89
N ILE A 136 3.00 -10.70 -36.79
CA ILE A 136 2.18 -9.69 -37.48
C ILE A 136 1.34 -10.34 -38.58
N ILE A 137 1.87 -11.33 -39.28
CA ILE A 137 1.09 -12.11 -40.25
C ILE A 137 -0.12 -12.75 -39.55
N GLU A 138 0.04 -13.34 -38.36
CA GLU A 138 -1.09 -13.92 -37.62
C GLU A 138 -2.08 -12.85 -37.14
N ILE A 139 -1.60 -11.67 -36.70
CA ILE A 139 -2.48 -10.53 -36.38
C ILE A 139 -3.30 -10.11 -37.61
N MET A 140 -2.65 -10.01 -38.77
CA MET A 140 -3.29 -9.59 -40.02
C MET A 140 -4.20 -10.66 -40.61
N LYS A 141 -3.90 -11.94 -40.40
CA LYS A 141 -4.76 -13.07 -40.75
C LYS A 141 -6.06 -13.08 -39.94
N GLY A 142 -6.03 -12.56 -38.71
CA GLY A 142 -7.23 -12.28 -37.92
C GLY A 142 -8.09 -11.15 -38.49
N VAL A 143 -7.53 -10.29 -39.35
CA VAL A 143 -8.25 -9.23 -40.07
C VAL A 143 -8.79 -9.75 -41.41
N ASP A 144 -7.98 -10.46 -42.19
CA ASP A 144 -8.36 -11.13 -43.44
C ASP A 144 -7.39 -12.30 -43.73
N GLN A 145 -7.94 -13.48 -44.05
CA GLN A 145 -7.15 -14.69 -44.27
C GLN A 145 -6.18 -14.58 -45.47
N GLY A 146 -6.49 -13.77 -46.48
CA GLY A 146 -5.68 -13.57 -47.67
C GLY A 146 -4.33 -12.90 -47.41
N TYR A 147 -4.26 -12.02 -46.40
CA TYR A 147 -2.98 -11.41 -45.99
C TYR A 147 -2.00 -12.47 -45.48
N GLY A 148 -2.49 -13.44 -44.71
CA GLY A 148 -1.72 -14.57 -44.20
C GLY A 148 -0.88 -15.25 -45.28
N GLY A 149 -1.54 -15.64 -46.37
CA GLY A 149 -0.89 -16.30 -47.51
C GLY A 149 0.11 -15.43 -48.24
N ALA A 150 -0.23 -14.15 -48.49
CA ALA A 150 0.65 -13.22 -49.19
C ALA A 150 1.96 -12.95 -48.44
N GLY A 151 1.89 -12.79 -47.11
CA GLY A 151 3.06 -12.58 -46.25
C GLY A 151 4.04 -13.75 -46.26
N TYR A 152 3.55 -14.98 -46.01
CA TYR A 152 4.39 -16.17 -46.03
C TYR A 152 4.97 -16.45 -47.43
N MET A 153 4.19 -16.24 -48.49
CA MET A 153 4.65 -16.41 -49.86
C MET A 153 5.82 -15.46 -50.18
N ALA A 154 5.69 -14.16 -49.86
CA ALA A 154 6.74 -13.18 -50.11
C ALA A 154 8.06 -13.55 -49.39
N LEU A 155 7.97 -14.00 -48.13
CA LEU A 155 9.13 -14.44 -47.35
C LEU A 155 9.83 -15.65 -47.97
N SER A 156 9.08 -16.67 -48.39
CA SER A 156 9.64 -17.86 -49.05
C SER A 156 10.41 -17.52 -50.32
N PHE A 157 9.90 -16.57 -51.12
CA PHE A 157 10.61 -16.08 -52.31
C PHE A 157 11.89 -15.33 -51.95
N LEU A 158 11.87 -14.46 -50.95
CA LEU A 158 13.07 -13.74 -50.52
C LEU A 158 14.17 -14.70 -50.07
N LEU A 159 13.81 -15.74 -49.31
CA LEU A 159 14.74 -16.78 -48.86
C LEU A 159 15.37 -17.54 -50.05
N ALA A 160 14.55 -18.01 -50.97
CA ALA A 160 14.99 -18.78 -52.14
C ALA A 160 15.96 -17.98 -53.03
N VAL A 161 15.74 -16.68 -53.16
CA VAL A 161 16.59 -15.80 -53.97
C VAL A 161 17.86 -15.39 -53.21
N ALA A 162 17.76 -15.11 -51.91
CA ALA A 162 18.91 -14.73 -51.07
C ALA A 162 19.93 -15.87 -50.90
N VAL A 163 19.47 -17.13 -50.74
CA VAL A 163 20.36 -18.31 -50.66
C VAL A 163 21.16 -18.54 -51.96
N ASN A 164 20.62 -18.07 -53.09
CA ASN A 164 21.25 -18.21 -54.39
C ASN A 164 22.19 -17.05 -54.78
N THR A 165 22.22 -15.97 -53.99
CA THR A 165 23.05 -14.80 -54.27
C THR A 165 24.31 -14.77 -53.41
N ASN A 166 25.46 -14.97 -54.05
CA ASN A 166 26.77 -15.15 -53.39
C ASN A 166 27.45 -13.82 -52.98
N ARG A 167 26.73 -12.68 -52.96
CA ARG A 167 27.34 -11.34 -52.84
C ARG A 167 26.73 -10.52 -51.71
N LYS A 168 27.63 -9.78 -51.07
CA LYS A 168 27.52 -8.96 -49.86
C LYS A 168 26.44 -7.89 -49.98
N ASP A 169 25.32 -8.03 -49.30
CA ASP A 169 24.47 -6.86 -49.02
C ASP A 169 24.13 -6.77 -47.53
N GLU A 170 25.12 -6.28 -46.79
CA GLU A 170 25.01 -5.87 -45.38
C GLU A 170 23.84 -4.89 -45.20
N MET A 171 23.50 -4.10 -46.22
CA MET A 171 22.37 -3.17 -46.21
C MET A 171 20.99 -3.86 -46.13
N VAL A 172 20.78 -4.99 -46.82
CA VAL A 172 19.50 -5.71 -46.71
C VAL A 172 19.41 -6.41 -45.35
N ALA A 173 20.52 -6.95 -44.86
CA ALA A 173 20.57 -7.52 -43.51
C ALA A 173 20.29 -6.47 -42.43
N GLU A 174 20.90 -5.28 -42.53
CA GLU A 174 20.65 -4.14 -41.64
C GLU A 174 19.19 -3.69 -41.70
N ALA A 175 18.64 -3.53 -42.91
CA ALA A 175 17.23 -3.22 -43.12
C ALA A 175 16.27 -4.27 -42.52
N MET A 176 16.58 -5.56 -42.65
CA MET A 176 15.79 -6.65 -42.05
C MET A 176 15.88 -6.63 -40.53
N GLN A 177 17.05 -6.32 -39.97
CA GLN A 177 17.23 -6.20 -38.53
C GLN A 177 16.46 -5.01 -37.96
N ASP A 178 16.45 -3.87 -38.65
CA ASP A 178 15.66 -2.69 -38.27
C ASP A 178 14.16 -3.01 -38.29
N LEU A 179 13.68 -3.63 -39.37
CA LEU A 179 12.28 -4.05 -39.49
C LEU A 179 11.89 -5.06 -38.41
N LYS A 180 12.75 -6.04 -38.14
CA LYS A 180 12.55 -7.02 -37.06
C LYS A 180 12.32 -6.33 -35.72
N ASN A 181 13.21 -5.40 -35.35
CA ASN A 181 13.11 -4.67 -34.09
C ASN A 181 11.79 -3.90 -33.97
N GLU A 182 11.35 -3.26 -35.05
CA GLU A 182 10.07 -2.55 -35.04
C GLU A 182 8.88 -3.52 -34.98
N TYR A 183 8.93 -4.63 -35.73
CA TYR A 183 7.86 -5.62 -35.76
C TYR A 183 7.63 -6.33 -34.42
N SER A 184 8.68 -6.70 -33.70
CA SER A 184 8.56 -7.22 -32.33
C SER A 184 7.82 -6.26 -31.39
N ARG A 185 8.04 -4.94 -31.55
CA ARG A 185 7.37 -3.92 -30.73
C ARG A 185 5.89 -3.79 -31.09
N MET A 186 5.54 -4.00 -32.36
CA MET A 186 4.17 -3.86 -32.84
C MET A 186 3.23 -4.95 -32.31
N VAL A 187 3.71 -6.20 -32.23
CA VAL A 187 2.92 -7.35 -31.71
C VAL A 187 2.43 -7.07 -30.29
N LEU A 188 3.31 -6.56 -29.43
CA LEU A 188 2.97 -6.19 -28.04
C LEU A 188 1.91 -5.07 -27.98
N ILE A 189 1.95 -4.11 -28.91
CA ILE A 189 1.05 -2.96 -28.91
C ILE A 189 -0.35 -3.33 -29.42
N SER A 190 -0.44 -4.24 -30.40
CA SER A 190 -1.72 -4.64 -31.00
C SER A 190 -2.63 -5.40 -30.04
N GLU A 191 -2.07 -6.18 -29.12
CA GLU A 191 -2.85 -6.91 -28.11
C GLU A 191 -3.46 -5.99 -27.06
N ILE A 192 -2.76 -4.89 -26.73
CA ILE A 192 -3.13 -4.00 -25.63
C ILE A 192 -4.08 -2.87 -26.11
N TYR A 193 -3.99 -2.44 -27.38
CA TYR A 193 -4.73 -1.27 -27.89
C TYR A 193 -5.43 -1.51 -29.25
N PRO A 194 -6.60 -2.18 -29.28
CA PRO A 194 -7.30 -2.53 -30.53
C PRO A 194 -8.13 -1.37 -31.13
N THR A 195 -7.60 -0.15 -31.19
CA THR A 195 -8.33 0.98 -31.79
C THR A 195 -8.36 0.85 -33.32
N PRO A 196 -9.40 1.37 -34.01
CA PRO A 196 -9.46 1.36 -35.48
C PRO A 196 -8.27 2.08 -36.14
N LYS A 197 -7.79 3.17 -35.53
CA LYS A 197 -6.60 3.89 -35.99
C LYS A 197 -5.33 3.07 -35.84
N MET A 198 -5.15 2.41 -34.68
CA MET A 198 -4.00 1.54 -34.45
C MET A 198 -3.98 0.39 -35.46
N ARG A 199 -5.14 -0.23 -35.72
CA ARG A 199 -5.30 -1.25 -36.76
C ARG A 199 -4.91 -0.74 -38.15
N SER A 200 -5.30 0.48 -38.53
CA SER A 200 -4.90 1.09 -39.80
C SER A 200 -3.37 1.24 -39.93
N TYR A 201 -2.70 1.70 -38.87
CA TYR A 201 -1.24 1.82 -38.87
C TYR A 201 -0.54 0.46 -38.90
N ILE A 202 -1.05 -0.54 -38.17
CA ILE A 202 -0.53 -1.92 -38.22
C ILE A 202 -0.66 -2.49 -39.64
N THR A 203 -1.83 -2.35 -40.26
CA THR A 203 -2.08 -2.76 -41.65
C THR A 203 -1.13 -2.07 -42.64
N THR A 204 -0.87 -0.77 -42.44
CA THR A 204 0.05 -0.01 -43.29
C THR A 204 1.49 -0.52 -43.13
N THR A 205 1.93 -0.73 -41.89
CA THR A 205 3.27 -1.25 -41.55
C THR A 205 3.47 -2.67 -42.09
N TYR A 206 2.41 -3.48 -42.08
CA TYR A 206 2.40 -4.82 -42.67
C TYR A 206 2.53 -4.79 -44.19
N LYS A 207 1.73 -3.95 -44.88
CA LYS A 207 1.81 -3.77 -46.34
C LYS A 207 3.21 -3.33 -46.77
N LEU A 208 3.79 -2.37 -46.06
CA LEU A 208 5.16 -1.89 -46.31
C LEU A 208 6.21 -3.00 -46.11
N GLY A 209 5.98 -3.92 -45.17
CA GLY A 209 6.82 -5.10 -44.96
C GLY A 209 6.78 -6.07 -46.13
N ILE A 210 5.59 -6.39 -46.63
CA ILE A 210 5.42 -7.23 -47.82
C ILE A 210 6.11 -6.58 -49.02
N GLU A 211 5.87 -5.28 -49.25
CA GLU A 211 6.51 -4.53 -50.34
C GLU A 211 8.03 -4.53 -50.22
N PHE A 212 8.58 -4.37 -49.02
CA PHE A 212 10.02 -4.48 -48.76
C PHE A 212 10.56 -5.86 -49.15
N VAL A 213 9.89 -6.93 -48.73
CA VAL A 213 10.31 -8.31 -49.03
C VAL A 213 10.27 -8.59 -50.53
N GLN A 214 9.25 -8.05 -51.23
CA GLN A 214 9.14 -8.13 -52.69
C GLN A 214 10.28 -7.37 -53.39
N ASP A 215 10.56 -6.14 -52.97
CA ASP A 215 11.62 -5.32 -53.54
C ASP A 215 13.01 -5.93 -53.28
N ALA A 216 13.23 -6.51 -52.10
CA ALA A 216 14.44 -7.27 -51.76
C ALA A 216 14.59 -8.53 -52.64
N THR A 217 13.49 -9.22 -52.91
CA THR A 217 13.49 -10.39 -53.81
C THR A 217 13.87 -9.99 -55.24
N ILE A 218 13.26 -8.92 -55.75
CA ILE A 218 13.58 -8.35 -57.07
C ILE A 218 15.04 -7.88 -57.13
N TYR A 219 15.55 -7.35 -56.03
CA TYR A 219 16.94 -6.94 -55.92
C TYR A 219 17.90 -8.13 -56.07
N TYR A 220 17.73 -9.18 -55.26
CA TYR A 220 18.59 -10.36 -55.30
C TYR A 220 18.42 -11.19 -56.59
N ALA A 221 17.27 -11.12 -57.24
CA ALA A 221 17.04 -11.84 -58.49
C ALA A 221 17.98 -11.39 -59.61
N ARG A 222 18.56 -10.19 -59.53
CA ARG A 222 19.27 -9.56 -60.65
C ARG A 222 20.60 -10.22 -60.98
N PRO A 223 20.92 -10.43 -62.28
CA PRO A 223 22.17 -11.06 -62.66
C PRO A 223 23.33 -10.07 -62.51
N THR A 224 24.31 -10.41 -61.67
CA THR A 224 25.48 -9.56 -61.32
C THR A 224 26.31 -9.11 -62.53
N TRP A 225 26.30 -9.88 -63.62
CA TRP A 225 27.09 -9.61 -64.83
C TRP A 225 26.55 -8.45 -65.70
N ARG A 226 25.35 -7.94 -65.42
CA ARG A 226 24.77 -6.82 -66.19
C ARG A 226 25.04 -5.44 -65.60
N GLU A 227 25.59 -5.31 -64.39
CA GLU A 227 25.93 -4.02 -63.76
C GLU A 227 26.75 -3.08 -64.69
N PRO A 228 27.79 -3.53 -65.42
CA PRO A 228 28.59 -2.64 -66.28
C PRO A 228 27.82 -2.17 -67.54
N LEU A 229 26.94 -3.02 -68.07
CA LEU A 229 26.10 -2.72 -69.23
C LEU A 229 25.01 -1.70 -68.89
N TYR A 230 24.47 -1.77 -67.67
CA TYR A 230 23.44 -0.84 -67.20
C TYR A 230 23.97 0.56 -66.86
N HIS A 231 25.17 0.68 -66.29
CA HIS A 231 25.84 1.98 -66.13
C HIS A 231 26.12 2.68 -67.47
N SER A 232 26.26 1.90 -68.55
CA SER A 232 26.47 2.42 -69.90
C SER A 232 25.16 2.88 -70.56
N LEU A 233 24.05 2.18 -70.31
CA LEU A 233 22.73 2.53 -70.86
C LEU A 233 22.04 3.69 -70.10
N ALA A 234 22.29 3.85 -68.80
CA ALA A 234 21.77 4.97 -68.03
C ALA A 234 22.28 6.35 -68.51
N LYS A 235 23.40 6.40 -69.25
CA LYS A 235 23.93 7.63 -69.86
C LYS A 235 23.29 8.00 -71.20
N ILE A 236 22.53 7.09 -71.82
CA ILE A 236 22.05 7.25 -73.21
C ILE A 236 20.57 7.69 -73.25
N ASN A 237 19.85 7.64 -72.13
CA ASN A 237 18.39 7.79 -72.18
C ASN A 237 17.93 9.22 -71.85
N THR A 238 17.44 9.94 -72.86
CA THR A 238 16.89 11.30 -72.77
C THR A 238 15.38 11.37 -72.53
N ASP A 239 14.69 10.22 -72.39
CA ASP A 239 13.23 10.20 -72.14
C ASP A 239 12.91 10.14 -70.62
N PRO A 240 12.27 11.17 -70.03
CA PRO A 240 11.96 11.23 -68.60
C PRO A 240 10.94 10.18 -68.12
N ASN A 241 10.10 9.62 -69.00
CA ASN A 241 9.13 8.58 -68.60
C ASN A 241 9.79 7.19 -68.53
N VAL A 242 10.69 6.89 -69.46
CA VAL A 242 11.52 5.68 -69.39
C VAL A 242 12.53 5.80 -68.26
N GLY A 243 12.99 7.03 -67.96
CA GLY A 243 13.82 7.37 -66.81
C GLY A 243 13.19 6.99 -65.46
N ARG A 244 11.89 7.23 -65.23
CA ARG A 244 11.23 6.83 -63.96
C ARG A 244 11.09 5.32 -63.79
N ILE A 245 10.77 4.61 -64.87
CA ILE A 245 10.67 3.14 -64.87
C ILE A 245 12.06 2.53 -64.72
N LEU A 246 13.08 3.12 -65.36
CA LEU A 246 14.45 2.71 -65.17
C LEU A 246 14.98 3.09 -63.80
N ASP A 247 14.64 4.22 -63.19
CA ASP A 247 15.12 4.58 -61.83
C ASP A 247 14.50 3.66 -60.76
N SER A 248 13.21 3.32 -60.88
CA SER A 248 12.57 2.32 -60.01
C SER A 248 13.16 0.92 -60.21
N ILE A 249 13.62 0.62 -61.43
CA ILE A 249 14.31 -0.61 -61.75
C ILE A 249 15.83 -0.51 -61.51
N LEU A 250 16.48 0.64 -61.33
CA LEU A 250 17.96 0.73 -61.32
C LEU A 250 18.55 1.17 -59.98
N ARG A 251 17.77 1.65 -59.00
CA ARG A 251 18.25 1.95 -57.64
C ARG A 251 17.56 1.18 -56.51
N PRO A 252 17.66 -0.16 -56.48
CA PRO A 252 17.15 -0.96 -55.36
C PRO A 252 17.68 -0.53 -53.98
N PRO A 253 18.97 -0.16 -53.80
CA PRO A 253 19.46 0.25 -52.49
C PRO A 253 18.73 1.45 -51.90
N PHE A 254 18.35 2.41 -52.75
CA PHE A 254 17.62 3.61 -52.33
C PHE A 254 16.15 3.30 -52.00
N LEU A 255 15.53 2.36 -52.73
CA LEU A 255 14.14 1.97 -52.49
C LEU A 255 13.99 1.17 -51.19
N LEU A 256 14.90 0.25 -50.92
CA LEU A 256 14.93 -0.53 -49.67
C LEU A 256 15.09 0.40 -48.46
N GLY A 257 16.07 1.33 -48.51
CA GLY A 257 16.25 2.33 -47.44
C GLY A 257 15.03 3.24 -47.24
N ARG A 258 14.34 3.61 -48.32
CA ARG A 258 13.09 4.38 -48.24
C ARG A 258 11.97 3.57 -47.58
N LYS A 259 11.82 2.28 -47.88
CA LYS A 259 10.79 1.42 -47.29
C LYS A 259 11.02 1.17 -45.81
N VAL A 260 12.27 0.94 -45.40
CA VAL A 260 12.63 0.88 -43.98
C VAL A 260 12.25 2.17 -43.27
N LYS A 261 12.54 3.32 -43.88
CA LYS A 261 12.12 4.62 -43.35
C LYS A 261 10.59 4.75 -43.27
N ASP A 262 9.85 4.35 -44.31
CA ASP A 262 8.39 4.40 -44.31
C ASP A 262 7.79 3.50 -43.21
N VAL A 263 8.38 2.32 -42.94
CA VAL A 263 7.99 1.44 -41.82
C VAL A 263 8.32 2.09 -40.47
N SER A 264 9.50 2.67 -40.34
CA SER A 264 9.90 3.42 -39.13
C SER A 264 8.94 4.59 -38.86
N ASP A 265 8.56 5.34 -39.90
CA ASP A 265 7.62 6.45 -39.79
C ASP A 265 6.22 5.97 -39.39
N ALA A 266 5.75 4.84 -39.96
CA ALA A 266 4.48 4.22 -39.57
C ALA A 266 4.51 3.74 -38.10
N MET A 267 5.63 3.17 -37.65
CA MET A 267 5.82 2.76 -36.26
C MET A 267 5.84 3.95 -35.30
N ALA A 268 6.44 5.07 -35.71
CA ALA A 268 6.40 6.30 -34.94
C ALA A 268 4.96 6.79 -34.73
N GLN A 269 4.06 6.61 -35.71
CA GLN A 269 2.63 6.93 -35.55
C GLN A 269 1.93 5.97 -34.58
N ILE A 270 2.24 4.66 -34.63
CA ILE A 270 1.73 3.65 -33.68
C ILE A 270 2.11 4.05 -32.25
N LEU A 271 3.38 4.39 -32.01
CA LEU A 271 3.87 4.80 -30.69
C LEU A 271 3.19 6.08 -30.20
N LYS A 272 3.00 7.07 -31.10
CA LYS A 272 2.31 8.31 -30.77
C LYS A 272 0.85 8.09 -30.37
N GLU A 273 0.12 7.25 -31.10
CA GLU A 273 -1.27 6.91 -30.77
C GLU A 273 -1.34 6.13 -29.44
N ARG A 274 -0.41 5.19 -29.22
CA ARG A 274 -0.30 4.47 -27.94
C ARG A 274 -0.12 5.44 -26.78
N ASP A 275 0.81 6.38 -26.88
CA ASP A 275 1.08 7.35 -25.82
C ASP A 275 -0.13 8.23 -25.55
N THR A 276 -0.84 8.62 -26.61
CA THR A 276 -2.10 9.38 -26.49
C THR A 276 -3.16 8.59 -25.71
N LEU A 277 -3.35 7.30 -26.02
CA LEU A 277 -4.30 6.42 -25.34
C LEU A 277 -3.89 6.14 -23.89
N LEU A 278 -2.60 5.89 -23.65
CA LEU A 278 -2.03 5.71 -22.32
C LEU A 278 -2.29 6.93 -21.46
N ASN A 279 -1.93 8.13 -21.96
CA ASN A 279 -2.15 9.37 -21.23
C ASN A 279 -3.62 9.59 -20.91
N LYS A 280 -4.52 9.32 -21.88
CA LYS A 280 -5.96 9.42 -21.65
C LYS A 280 -6.43 8.46 -20.54
N ARG A 281 -6.01 7.18 -20.60
CA ARG A 281 -6.38 6.17 -19.60
C ARG A 281 -5.79 6.46 -18.23
N VAL A 282 -4.55 6.96 -18.17
CA VAL A 282 -3.92 7.40 -16.93
C VAL A 282 -4.71 8.56 -16.31
N HIS A 283 -5.11 9.55 -17.11
CA HIS A 283 -5.96 10.65 -16.61
C HIS A 283 -7.33 10.17 -16.13
N GLU A 284 -7.98 9.25 -16.84
CA GLU A 284 -9.25 8.65 -16.41
C GLU A 284 -9.09 7.89 -15.08
N ILE A 285 -8.05 7.07 -14.96
CA ILE A 285 -7.74 6.35 -13.72
C ILE A 285 -7.42 7.34 -12.58
N GLN A 286 -6.64 8.40 -12.84
CA GLN A 286 -6.34 9.43 -11.85
C GLN A 286 -7.62 10.14 -11.37
N ALA A 287 -8.55 10.45 -12.28
CA ALA A 287 -9.84 11.04 -11.93
C ALA A 287 -10.69 10.09 -11.07
N GLN A 288 -10.76 8.81 -11.43
CA GLN A 288 -11.45 7.79 -10.65
C GLN A 288 -10.82 7.60 -9.25
N VAL A 289 -9.49 7.56 -9.16
CA VAL A 289 -8.77 7.47 -7.89
C VAL A 289 -9.06 8.69 -7.02
N GLY A 290 -9.07 9.91 -7.60
CA GLY A 290 -9.43 11.13 -6.88
C GLY A 290 -10.87 11.12 -6.35
N GLN A 291 -11.81 10.57 -7.12
CA GLN A 291 -13.19 10.39 -6.67
C GLN A 291 -13.28 9.42 -5.48
N VAL A 292 -12.66 8.24 -5.60
CA VAL A 292 -12.66 7.24 -4.52
C VAL A 292 -11.99 7.78 -3.25
N GLN A 293 -10.91 8.56 -3.38
CA GLN A 293 -10.28 9.23 -2.24
C GLN A 293 -11.23 10.21 -1.53
N THR A 294 -12.05 10.93 -2.30
CA THR A 294 -13.04 11.86 -1.76
C THR A 294 -14.14 11.10 -1.01
N GLU A 295 -14.68 10.03 -1.60
CA GLU A 295 -15.71 9.17 -0.99
C GLU A 295 -15.20 8.50 0.30
N VAL A 296 -13.96 7.98 0.30
CA VAL A 296 -13.33 7.42 1.50
C VAL A 296 -13.14 8.48 2.59
N GLY A 297 -12.80 9.71 2.20
CA GLY A 297 -12.69 10.85 3.11
C GLY A 297 -14.02 11.23 3.76
N GLU A 298 -15.11 11.23 2.99
CA GLU A 298 -16.47 11.49 3.48
C GLU A 298 -16.94 10.40 4.44
N LEU A 299 -16.80 9.12 4.04
CA LEU A 299 -17.18 7.99 4.90
C LEU A 299 -16.38 7.97 6.21
N SER A 300 -15.10 8.34 6.18
CA SER A 300 -14.28 8.45 7.39
C SER A 300 -14.82 9.50 8.37
N ARG A 301 -15.30 10.64 7.87
CA ARG A 301 -15.93 11.69 8.69
C ARG A 301 -17.24 11.21 9.28
N GLU A 302 -18.08 10.54 8.50
CA GLU A 302 -19.35 9.97 8.98
C GLU A 302 -19.12 8.94 10.09
N VAL A 303 -18.13 8.05 9.92
CA VAL A 303 -17.76 7.07 10.95
C VAL A 303 -17.28 7.76 12.24
N HIS A 304 -16.51 8.85 12.14
CA HIS A 304 -16.09 9.62 13.31
C HIS A 304 -17.27 10.31 14.01
N GLN A 305 -18.19 10.88 13.23
CA GLN A 305 -19.41 11.50 13.75
C GLN A 305 -20.27 10.47 14.48
N LEU A 306 -20.59 9.35 13.84
CA LEU A 306 -21.37 8.27 14.44
C LEU A 306 -20.71 7.73 15.72
N LYS A 307 -19.38 7.58 15.73
CA LYS A 307 -18.65 7.16 16.94
C LYS A 307 -18.81 8.17 18.09
N SER A 308 -18.80 9.47 17.78
CA SER A 308 -19.02 10.53 18.78
C SER A 308 -20.47 10.55 19.30
N GLU A 309 -21.45 10.35 18.42
CA GLU A 309 -22.87 10.27 18.78
C GLU A 309 -23.16 9.06 19.66
N VAL A 310 -22.62 7.89 19.32
CA VAL A 310 -22.73 6.67 20.12
C VAL A 310 -22.09 6.85 21.50
N ALA A 311 -20.91 7.48 21.59
CA ALA A 311 -20.29 7.79 22.88
C ALA A 311 -21.13 8.76 23.73
N GLY A 312 -21.75 9.75 23.09
CA GLY A 312 -22.70 10.67 23.73
C GLY A 312 -23.94 9.96 24.26
N LEU A 313 -24.54 9.08 23.47
CA LEU A 313 -25.69 8.26 23.88
C LEU A 313 -25.35 7.35 25.06
N HIS A 314 -24.19 6.68 25.03
CA HIS A 314 -23.75 5.87 26.16
C HIS A 314 -23.61 6.69 27.45
N THR A 315 -22.96 7.85 27.37
CA THR A 315 -22.80 8.75 28.52
C THR A 315 -24.15 9.22 29.07
N ASN A 316 -25.10 9.55 28.18
CA ASN A 316 -26.44 9.97 28.60
C ASN A 316 -27.20 8.83 29.28
N HIS A 317 -27.12 7.61 28.72
CA HIS A 317 -27.82 6.45 29.26
C HIS A 317 -27.23 5.99 30.60
N GLU A 318 -25.92 6.10 30.77
CA GLU A 318 -25.24 5.90 32.06
C GLU A 318 -25.71 6.90 33.12
N LYS A 319 -25.77 8.19 32.78
CA LYS A 319 -26.28 9.25 33.68
C LYS A 319 -27.74 9.02 34.06
N GLU A 320 -28.57 8.64 33.10
CA GLU A 320 -29.98 8.29 33.33
C GLU A 320 -30.11 7.09 34.28
N ARG A 321 -29.34 6.02 34.06
CA ARG A 321 -29.32 4.82 34.90
C ARG A 321 -28.83 5.11 36.32
N LEU A 322 -27.79 5.94 36.46
CA LEU A 322 -27.32 6.39 37.77
C LEU A 322 -28.37 7.25 38.48
N ALA A 323 -29.07 8.13 37.76
CA ALA A 323 -30.18 8.92 38.30
C ALA A 323 -31.35 8.04 38.78
N ILE A 324 -31.67 6.96 38.05
CA ILE A 324 -32.67 5.97 38.47
C ILE A 324 -32.24 5.32 39.79
N LEU A 325 -30.99 4.83 39.90
CA LEU A 325 -30.50 4.22 41.14
C LEU A 325 -30.53 5.22 42.31
N ASN A 326 -30.09 6.46 42.09
CA ASN A 326 -30.14 7.52 43.10
C ASN A 326 -31.57 7.82 43.57
N SER A 327 -32.54 7.82 42.65
CA SER A 327 -33.96 8.02 42.96
C SER A 327 -34.52 6.87 43.81
N GLU A 328 -34.26 5.62 43.42
CA GLU A 328 -34.75 4.44 44.14
C GLU A 328 -34.10 4.26 45.52
N LEU A 329 -32.83 4.61 45.64
CA LEU A 329 -32.05 4.46 46.85
C LEU A 329 -32.05 5.73 47.72
N SER A 330 -32.86 6.73 47.36
CA SER A 330 -32.99 8.01 48.08
C SER A 330 -33.34 7.85 49.57
N GLN A 331 -34.05 6.77 49.94
CA GLN A 331 -34.35 6.44 51.33
C GLN A 331 -33.10 6.30 52.21
N TYR A 332 -31.97 5.89 51.62
CA TYR A 332 -30.72 5.69 52.33
C TYR A 332 -29.96 7.00 52.63
N HIS A 333 -30.55 8.16 52.31
CA HIS A 333 -29.98 9.50 52.52
C HIS A 333 -28.57 9.61 51.91
N ILE A 334 -28.52 9.49 50.58
CA ILE A 334 -27.29 9.66 49.81
C ILE A 334 -26.79 11.09 49.99
N GLN A 335 -25.55 11.24 50.42
CA GLN A 335 -24.91 12.53 50.56
C GLN A 335 -24.68 13.12 49.18
N SER A 336 -25.31 14.27 48.92
CA SER A 336 -25.02 15.06 47.72
C SER A 336 -23.79 15.94 47.96
N ASP A 337 -23.13 16.41 46.90
CA ASP A 337 -22.02 17.37 47.02
C ASP A 337 -22.36 18.59 47.89
N LYS A 338 -23.62 19.03 47.84
CA LYS A 338 -24.13 20.11 48.69
C LYS A 338 -24.00 19.76 50.18
N SER A 339 -24.25 18.51 50.55
CA SER A 339 -24.12 18.05 51.94
C SER A 339 -22.67 18.05 52.45
N VAL A 340 -21.68 17.82 51.57
CA VAL A 340 -20.25 17.89 51.95
C VAL A 340 -19.84 19.35 52.19
N SER A 341 -20.28 20.27 51.33
CA SER A 341 -20.06 21.71 51.54
C SER A 341 -20.71 22.22 52.83
N ASP A 342 -21.96 21.82 53.08
CA ASP A 342 -22.69 22.19 54.30
C ASP A 342 -22.00 21.61 55.54
N TYR A 343 -21.53 20.35 55.47
CA TYR A 343 -20.79 19.72 56.56
C TYR A 343 -19.44 20.40 56.79
N SER A 344 -18.71 20.77 55.74
CA SER A 344 -17.46 21.53 55.84
C SER A 344 -17.67 22.91 56.45
N ALA A 345 -18.75 23.60 56.08
CA ALA A 345 -19.14 24.88 56.66
C ALA A 345 -19.48 24.74 58.15
N LEU A 346 -20.18 23.68 58.53
CA LEU A 346 -20.50 23.35 59.91
C LEU A 346 -19.25 23.04 60.75
N LEU A 347 -18.32 22.24 60.22
CA LEU A 347 -17.05 21.97 60.89
C LEU A 347 -16.22 23.25 61.04
N SER A 348 -16.23 24.11 60.02
CA SER A 348 -15.54 25.39 60.05
C SER A 348 -16.13 26.33 61.09
N SER A 349 -17.46 26.44 61.18
CA SER A 349 -18.10 27.27 62.21
C SER A 349 -17.85 26.72 63.63
N SER A 350 -17.83 25.40 63.79
CA SER A 350 -17.63 24.75 65.09
C SER A 350 -16.19 24.86 65.61
N PHE A 351 -15.19 24.77 64.72
CA PHE A 351 -13.78 24.65 65.13
C PHE A 351 -12.90 25.87 64.78
N ASN A 352 -13.37 26.84 63.99
CA ASN A 352 -12.58 28.05 63.69
C ASN A 352 -12.82 29.22 64.66
N GLN A 353 -13.78 29.13 65.59
CA GLN A 353 -14.21 30.28 66.41
C GLN A 353 -13.53 30.41 67.80
N PRO A 354 -13.26 29.34 68.57
CA PRO A 354 -12.66 29.51 69.89
C PRO A 354 -11.13 29.63 69.83
N PRO A 355 -10.50 30.69 70.38
CA PRO A 355 -9.06 30.75 70.54
C PRO A 355 -8.60 29.64 71.50
N GLY A 356 -7.94 28.61 70.97
CA GLY A 356 -7.37 27.50 71.75
C GLY A 356 -7.69 26.08 71.26
N LEU A 357 -8.60 25.91 70.29
CA LEU A 357 -8.91 24.62 69.69
C LEU A 357 -8.40 24.59 68.25
N ALA A 358 -7.12 24.26 68.07
CA ALA A 358 -6.57 24.08 66.74
C ALA A 358 -7.34 22.95 66.02
N ARG A 359 -7.90 23.26 64.85
CA ARG A 359 -8.47 22.28 63.92
C ARG A 359 -7.40 21.29 63.49
N PHE A 360 -7.72 19.99 63.52
CA PHE A 360 -6.85 18.98 62.90
C PHE A 360 -7.12 18.93 61.40
N CYS A 361 -6.21 19.47 60.61
CA CYS A 361 -6.31 19.55 59.15
C CYS A 361 -5.49 18.45 58.44
N PHE A 362 -5.63 18.37 57.12
CA PHE A 362 -4.89 17.41 56.30
C PHE A 362 -3.37 17.63 56.36
N GLU A 363 -2.92 18.89 56.43
CA GLU A 363 -1.49 19.20 56.56
C GLU A 363 -0.89 18.52 57.81
N MET A 364 -1.56 18.64 58.95
CA MET A 364 -1.14 17.97 60.19
C MET A 364 -1.13 16.44 60.03
N LEU A 365 -2.17 15.86 59.41
CA LEU A 365 -2.25 14.42 59.15
C LEU A 365 -1.03 13.91 58.36
N THR A 366 -0.57 14.65 57.33
CA THR A 366 0.57 14.24 56.49
C THR A 366 1.92 14.20 57.20
N THR A 367 2.02 14.85 58.36
CA THR A 367 3.24 14.83 59.20
C THR A 367 3.42 13.49 59.92
N HIS A 368 2.33 12.73 60.13
CA HIS A 368 2.37 11.48 60.87
C HIS A 368 2.88 10.29 60.03
N GLN A 369 3.74 9.47 60.62
CA GLN A 369 4.28 8.28 59.98
C GLN A 369 3.18 7.26 59.63
N GLN A 370 2.17 7.12 60.49
CA GLN A 370 1.01 6.24 60.31
C GLN A 370 0.28 6.55 58.99
N TYR A 371 0.06 7.83 58.69
CA TYR A 371 -0.55 8.27 57.43
C TYR A 371 0.32 7.89 56.24
N ARG A 372 1.63 8.14 56.31
CA ARG A 372 2.56 7.80 55.22
C ARG A 372 2.62 6.30 54.97
N THR A 373 2.62 5.49 56.03
CA THR A 373 2.57 4.03 55.93
C THR A 373 1.27 3.57 55.25
N TRP A 374 0.12 4.10 55.68
CA TRP A 374 -1.17 3.80 55.07
C TRP A 374 -1.22 4.19 53.58
N LYS A 375 -0.86 5.43 53.26
CA LYS A 375 -0.91 5.99 51.90
C LYS A 375 -0.01 5.21 50.93
N ASN A 376 1.17 4.79 51.40
CA ASN A 376 2.14 4.07 50.58
C ASN A 376 2.02 2.54 50.68
N SER A 377 1.05 2.01 51.43
CA SER A 377 0.85 0.57 51.54
C SER A 377 0.52 -0.04 50.18
N TRP A 378 1.14 -1.18 49.89
CA TRP A 378 0.86 -2.01 48.72
C TRP A 378 -0.27 -3.02 48.99
N ALA A 379 -0.52 -3.32 50.26
CA ALA A 379 -1.61 -4.18 50.72
C ALA A 379 -2.84 -3.34 51.10
N ASN A 380 -3.99 -4.00 51.17
CA ASN A 380 -5.21 -3.39 51.67
C ASN A 380 -5.01 -2.97 53.12
N CYS A 381 -5.15 -1.68 53.40
CA CYS A 381 -4.87 -1.13 54.71
C CYS A 381 -5.97 -0.17 55.19
N MET A 382 -6.33 -0.26 56.47
CA MET A 382 -7.25 0.64 57.15
C MET A 382 -6.48 1.52 58.15
N LEU A 383 -6.60 2.84 58.02
CA LEU A 383 -6.11 3.82 58.98
C LEU A 383 -7.29 4.38 59.78
N VAL A 384 -7.28 4.18 61.10
CA VAL A 384 -8.29 4.75 62.01
C VAL A 384 -7.69 5.92 62.78
N LEU A 385 -8.19 7.12 62.49
CA LEU A 385 -7.89 8.36 63.20
C LEU A 385 -8.89 8.55 64.34
N ASN A 386 -8.40 8.62 65.58
CA ASN A 386 -9.21 8.90 66.75
C ASN A 386 -8.51 9.87 67.70
N GLY A 387 -9.25 10.47 68.62
CA GLY A 387 -8.66 11.47 69.49
C GLY A 387 -9.56 12.09 70.54
N ARG A 388 -8.94 12.66 71.59
CA ARG A 388 -9.64 13.51 72.58
C ARG A 388 -9.40 14.97 72.25
N THR A 389 -10.41 15.79 72.52
CA THR A 389 -10.28 17.24 72.52
C THR A 389 -10.85 17.79 73.83
N ARG A 390 -10.42 19.00 74.21
CA ARG A 390 -11.08 19.76 75.27
C ARG A 390 -12.51 20.17 74.90
N ALA A 391 -12.86 20.12 73.62
CA ALA A 391 -14.15 20.52 73.05
C ALA A 391 -15.14 19.37 72.81
N ASP A 392 -15.21 18.39 73.72
CA ASP A 392 -16.08 17.22 73.58
C ASP A 392 -17.59 17.55 73.64
N GLN A 393 -17.98 18.83 73.77
CA GLN A 393 -19.37 19.26 73.87
C GLN A 393 -20.09 19.39 72.52
N THR A 394 -19.38 19.35 71.39
CA THR A 394 -20.01 19.47 70.07
C THR A 394 -20.46 18.10 69.53
N SER A 395 -21.52 18.10 68.72
CA SER A 395 -21.96 16.90 67.99
C SER A 395 -20.94 16.48 66.91
N CYS A 396 -20.11 17.42 66.44
CA CYS A 396 -19.05 17.26 65.45
C CYS A 396 -17.78 16.63 66.03
N CYS A 397 -16.94 16.04 65.16
CA CYS A 397 -15.61 15.59 65.55
C CYS A 397 -14.56 16.58 65.03
N TRP A 398 -13.68 17.03 65.92
CA TRP A 398 -12.60 17.98 65.61
C TRP A 398 -11.55 17.42 64.62
N LEU A 399 -11.57 16.10 64.38
CA LEU A 399 -10.73 15.38 63.42
C LEU A 399 -11.35 15.28 62.02
N SER A 400 -12.66 15.50 61.89
CA SER A 400 -13.38 15.41 60.61
C SER A 400 -12.93 16.40 59.53
N PRO A 401 -12.39 17.60 59.84
CA PRO A 401 -11.85 18.47 58.79
C PRO A 401 -10.74 17.79 57.96
N ALA A 402 -9.88 16.99 58.61
CA ALA A 402 -8.84 16.24 57.91
C ALA A 402 -9.39 15.18 56.93
N SER A 403 -10.57 14.58 57.21
CA SER A 403 -11.17 13.59 56.29
C SER A 403 -11.70 14.24 55.01
N ILE A 404 -12.35 15.40 55.12
CA ILE A 404 -12.85 16.17 53.97
C ILE A 404 -11.68 16.66 53.11
N GLU A 405 -10.68 17.26 53.74
CA GLU A 405 -9.49 17.76 53.04
C GLU A 405 -8.71 16.62 52.37
N LEU A 406 -8.58 15.47 53.04
CA LEU A 406 -7.97 14.27 52.47
C LEU A 406 -8.75 13.78 51.25
N ALA A 407 -10.09 13.72 51.33
CA ALA A 407 -10.92 13.30 50.20
C ALA A 407 -10.73 14.19 48.98
N SER A 408 -10.71 15.51 49.20
CA SER A 408 -10.44 16.49 48.15
C SER A 408 -9.06 16.29 47.51
N ALA A 409 -8.01 16.13 48.32
CA ALA A 409 -6.65 15.90 47.83
C ALA A 409 -6.54 14.60 47.02
N LEU A 410 -7.17 13.52 47.48
CA LEU A 410 -7.18 12.23 46.79
C LEU A 410 -7.97 12.25 45.49
N ARG A 411 -9.08 13.00 45.42
CA ARG A 411 -9.83 13.19 44.17
C ARG A 411 -8.99 13.95 43.14
N GLN A 412 -8.31 15.00 43.57
CA GLN A 412 -7.40 15.75 42.70
C GLN A 412 -6.27 14.86 42.18
N GLU A 413 -5.68 14.02 43.03
CA GLU A 413 -4.68 13.03 42.64
C GLU A 413 -5.23 12.01 41.63
N ALA A 414 -6.45 11.50 41.86
CA ALA A 414 -7.11 10.55 40.97
C ALA A 414 -7.38 11.15 39.58
N SER A 415 -7.81 12.42 39.50
CA SER A 415 -8.03 13.13 38.23
C SER A 415 -6.74 13.39 37.45
N ASN A 416 -5.59 13.47 38.14
CA ASN A 416 -4.28 13.75 37.54
C ASN A 416 -3.49 12.49 37.14
N SER A 417 -4.06 11.29 37.31
CA SER A 417 -3.42 10.02 36.99
C SER A 417 -3.20 9.88 35.46
N ALA A 418 -1.98 10.14 34.99
CA ALA A 418 -1.63 10.08 33.57
C ALA A 418 -1.39 8.65 33.06
N ASP A 419 -1.08 7.71 33.96
CA ASP A 419 -0.61 6.35 33.62
C ASP A 419 -1.75 5.38 33.26
N GLY A 420 -2.97 5.87 33.04
CA GLY A 420 -4.15 5.04 32.81
C GLY A 420 -4.57 4.20 34.02
N THR A 421 -3.93 4.41 35.18
CA THR A 421 -4.31 3.77 36.45
C THR A 421 -5.68 4.27 36.88
N ARG A 422 -6.63 3.35 37.05
CA ARG A 422 -8.00 3.63 37.48
C ARG A 422 -8.05 3.80 38.99
N VAL A 423 -8.15 5.05 39.42
CA VAL A 423 -8.23 5.41 40.84
C VAL A 423 -9.63 5.93 41.15
N ALA A 424 -10.25 5.41 42.20
CA ALA A 424 -11.52 5.92 42.71
C ALA A 424 -11.41 6.38 44.16
N VAL A 425 -12.23 7.36 44.53
CA VAL A 425 -12.38 7.87 45.89
C VAL A 425 -13.86 7.86 46.23
N ALA A 426 -14.23 7.12 47.27
CA ALA A 426 -15.57 7.07 47.80
C ALA A 426 -15.56 7.53 49.26
N GLU A 427 -16.53 8.33 49.65
CA GLU A 427 -16.61 8.95 50.97
C GLU A 427 -17.99 8.79 51.61
N PHE A 428 -18.02 8.72 52.94
CA PHE A 428 -19.25 8.68 53.69
C PHE A 428 -19.07 9.40 55.03
N TYR A 429 -19.87 10.44 55.26
CA TYR A 429 -19.85 11.22 56.49
C TYR A 429 -21.06 10.88 57.35
N ALA A 430 -20.89 10.14 58.44
CA ALA A 430 -22.02 9.70 59.28
C ALA A 430 -22.59 10.81 60.19
N GLN A 431 -22.63 12.05 59.71
CA GLN A 431 -23.16 13.22 60.41
C GLN A 431 -24.28 13.85 59.59
N LYS A 432 -25.51 13.77 60.12
CA LYS A 432 -26.75 14.02 59.35
C LYS A 432 -27.26 15.47 59.44
N THR A 433 -26.72 16.28 60.36
CA THR A 433 -27.00 17.69 60.75
C THR A 433 -26.89 17.80 62.28
N ASP A 434 -26.79 19.02 62.82
CA ASP A 434 -26.65 19.26 64.27
C ASP A 434 -27.79 18.72 65.15
N PHE A 435 -28.94 18.38 64.56
CA PHE A 435 -30.18 18.14 65.31
C PHE A 435 -30.60 16.67 65.45
N MET A 436 -29.90 15.72 64.81
CA MET A 436 -30.28 14.30 64.83
C MET A 436 -29.24 13.45 65.56
N ALA A 437 -29.49 13.18 66.85
CA ALA A 437 -28.63 12.34 67.71
C ALA A 437 -28.67 10.82 67.38
N GLY A 438 -29.03 10.44 66.14
CA GLY A 438 -29.24 9.05 65.74
C GLY A 438 -28.00 8.37 65.19
N THR A 439 -27.90 7.05 65.42
CA THR A 439 -26.96 6.19 64.68
C THR A 439 -27.41 6.05 63.22
N VAL A 440 -26.48 6.12 62.29
CA VAL A 440 -26.72 5.88 60.85
C VAL A 440 -26.69 4.38 60.58
N GLN A 441 -27.59 3.89 59.73
CA GLN A 441 -27.60 2.47 59.38
C GLN A 441 -26.38 2.12 58.52
N GLN A 442 -25.75 0.97 58.79
CA GLN A 442 -24.62 0.46 57.99
C GLN A 442 -24.92 0.41 56.48
N ILE A 443 -26.15 0.04 56.13
CA ILE A 443 -26.54 -0.09 54.72
C ILE A 443 -26.47 1.24 53.97
N SER A 444 -26.76 2.36 54.64
CA SER A 444 -26.60 3.69 54.04
C SER A 444 -25.16 3.97 53.62
N ALA A 445 -24.19 3.57 54.45
CA ALA A 445 -22.77 3.73 54.12
C ALA A 445 -22.41 2.87 52.90
N ILE A 446 -22.78 1.59 52.89
CA ILE A 446 -22.47 0.67 51.79
C ILE A 446 -23.08 1.15 50.47
N VAL A 447 -24.37 1.51 50.48
CA VAL A 447 -25.08 2.00 49.29
C VAL A 447 -24.45 3.29 48.77
N CYS A 448 -24.11 4.22 49.66
CA CYS A 448 -23.46 5.47 49.28
C CYS A 448 -22.10 5.25 48.63
N LEU A 449 -21.27 4.37 49.20
CA LEU A 449 -19.97 3.99 48.64
C LEU A 449 -20.13 3.33 47.26
N ILE A 450 -21.10 2.41 47.11
CA ILE A 450 -21.39 1.77 45.82
C ILE A 450 -21.75 2.82 44.75
N LEU A 451 -22.65 3.75 45.08
CA LEU A 451 -23.11 4.75 44.11
C LEU A 451 -21.98 5.69 43.68
N GLN A 452 -21.11 6.11 44.61
CA GLN A 452 -19.96 6.95 44.27
C GLN A 452 -18.93 6.21 43.41
N LEU A 453 -18.72 4.91 43.64
CA LEU A 453 -17.84 4.10 42.78
C LEU A 453 -18.44 3.89 41.39
N LEU A 454 -19.76 3.71 41.28
CA LEU A 454 -20.46 3.64 39.98
C LEU A 454 -20.46 4.99 39.25
N GLU A 455 -20.43 6.10 39.98
CA GLU A 455 -20.25 7.44 39.41
C GLU A 455 -18.81 7.64 38.90
N ALA A 456 -17.81 7.12 39.63
CA ALA A 456 -16.41 7.16 39.22
C ALA A 456 -16.12 6.30 37.97
N ASP A 457 -16.79 5.15 37.81
CA ASP A 457 -16.76 4.35 36.58
C ASP A 457 -18.17 3.89 36.17
N SER A 458 -18.82 4.73 35.38
CA SER A 458 -20.16 4.48 34.86
C SER A 458 -20.21 3.39 33.78
N THR A 459 -19.08 2.86 33.32
CA THR A 459 -19.06 1.84 32.25
C THR A 459 -19.76 0.55 32.68
N MET A 460 -19.80 0.26 33.98
CA MET A 460 -20.57 -0.86 34.56
C MET A 460 -22.08 -0.73 34.30
N LEU A 461 -22.56 0.49 34.09
CA LEU A 461 -23.97 0.80 33.83
C LEU A 461 -24.31 0.74 32.34
N ARG A 462 -23.36 0.49 31.42
CA ARG A 462 -23.64 0.43 29.96
C ARG A 462 -24.51 -0.75 29.56
N ASP A 463 -24.23 -1.90 30.13
CA ASP A 463 -24.93 -3.15 29.81
C ASP A 463 -26.29 -3.19 30.51
N ALA A 464 -27.36 -3.30 29.73
CA ALA A 464 -28.74 -3.25 30.23
C ALA A 464 -29.06 -4.40 31.18
N GLU A 465 -28.54 -5.60 30.91
CA GLU A 465 -28.79 -6.78 31.73
C GLU A 465 -27.97 -6.73 33.02
N LYS A 466 -26.71 -6.30 32.94
CA LYS A 466 -25.91 -6.07 34.15
C LYS A 466 -26.51 -4.97 35.02
N PHE A 467 -26.98 -3.87 34.42
CA PHE A 467 -27.68 -2.82 35.15
C PHE A 467 -28.94 -3.35 35.85
N LYS A 468 -29.75 -4.15 35.15
CA LYS A 468 -30.96 -4.76 35.73
C LYS A 468 -30.61 -5.69 36.89
N ALA A 469 -29.58 -6.52 36.77
CA ALA A 469 -29.12 -7.41 37.83
C ALA A 469 -28.55 -6.64 39.03
N LEU A 470 -27.74 -5.61 38.78
CA LEU A 470 -27.20 -4.69 39.77
C LEU A 470 -28.33 -4.00 40.55
N ARG A 471 -29.30 -3.42 39.84
CA ARG A 471 -30.47 -2.76 40.41
C ARG A 471 -31.31 -3.72 41.26
N ALA A 472 -31.54 -4.94 40.78
CA ALA A 472 -32.26 -5.97 41.54
C ALA A 472 -31.54 -6.32 42.84
N ARG A 473 -30.21 -6.45 42.81
CA ARG A 473 -29.40 -6.71 44.03
C ARG A 473 -29.42 -5.53 44.99
N LEU A 474 -29.30 -4.30 44.50
CA LEU A 474 -29.33 -3.11 45.37
C LEU A 474 -30.69 -2.90 46.02
N THR A 475 -31.78 -3.16 45.29
CA THR A 475 -33.15 -3.06 45.82
C THR A 475 -33.54 -4.24 46.70
N SER A 476 -32.93 -5.43 46.51
CA SER A 476 -33.13 -6.59 47.39
C SER A 476 -32.38 -6.50 48.71
N VAL A 477 -31.44 -5.56 48.86
CA VAL A 477 -30.75 -5.35 50.13
C VAL A 477 -31.72 -4.68 51.10
N ASP A 478 -32.46 -5.52 51.83
CA ASP A 478 -33.36 -5.08 52.89
C ASP A 478 -32.56 -4.71 54.14
N SER A 479 -32.73 -3.46 54.57
CA SER A 479 -32.23 -2.91 55.84
C SER A 479 -32.51 -3.77 57.09
N LYS A 480 -33.53 -4.64 57.04
CA LYS A 480 -33.94 -5.47 58.19
C LYS A 480 -33.31 -6.86 58.23
N SER A 481 -32.70 -7.34 57.14
CA SER A 481 -32.16 -8.70 57.08
C SER A 481 -30.64 -8.72 57.18
N PHE A 482 -30.10 -9.57 58.07
CA PHE A 482 -28.66 -9.75 58.23
C PHE A 482 -27.99 -10.22 56.92
N SER A 483 -28.71 -11.02 56.11
CA SER A 483 -28.28 -11.49 54.79
C SER A 483 -28.15 -10.39 53.74
N GLY A 484 -28.91 -9.29 53.87
CA GLY A 484 -28.82 -8.15 52.96
C GLY A 484 -27.46 -7.46 53.04
N PHE A 485 -26.85 -7.41 54.23
CA PHE A 485 -25.55 -6.76 54.43
C PHE A 485 -24.41 -7.47 53.70
N ASP A 486 -24.36 -8.81 53.76
CA ASP A 486 -23.35 -9.59 53.06
C ASP A 486 -23.46 -9.42 51.53
N GLN A 487 -24.68 -9.30 51.00
CA GLN A 487 -24.89 -9.00 49.58
C GLN A 487 -24.40 -7.61 49.20
N GLY A 488 -24.65 -6.61 50.05
CA GLY A 488 -24.15 -5.25 49.85
C GLY A 488 -22.62 -5.18 49.81
N PHE A 489 -21.94 -5.82 50.76
CA PHE A 489 -20.47 -5.89 50.76
C PHE A 489 -19.92 -6.68 49.57
N SER A 490 -20.55 -7.80 49.21
CA SER A 490 -20.15 -8.59 48.03
C SER A 490 -20.23 -7.74 46.76
N LEU A 491 -21.32 -6.97 46.61
CA LEU A 491 -21.47 -6.05 45.49
C LEU A 491 -20.43 -4.92 45.53
N LEU A 492 -20.17 -4.34 46.70
CA LEU A 492 -19.13 -3.32 46.86
C LEU A 492 -17.77 -3.84 46.41
N VAL A 493 -17.38 -5.06 46.80
CA VAL A 493 -16.12 -5.69 46.36
C VAL A 493 -16.08 -5.87 44.85
N GLU A 494 -17.15 -6.40 44.25
CA GLU A 494 -17.24 -6.60 42.79
C GLU A 494 -17.02 -5.31 41.99
N ILE A 495 -17.56 -4.18 42.50
CA ILE A 495 -17.39 -2.86 41.89
C ILE A 495 -15.96 -2.35 42.11
N MET A 496 -15.43 -2.50 43.33
CA MET A 496 -14.05 -2.09 43.64
C MET A 496 -13.02 -2.80 42.78
N GLU A 497 -13.24 -4.08 42.45
CA GLU A 497 -12.39 -4.88 41.57
C GLU A 497 -12.28 -4.36 40.11
N LYS A 498 -12.99 -3.29 39.76
CA LYS A 498 -12.83 -2.58 38.47
C LYS A 498 -11.78 -1.48 38.49
N PHE A 499 -11.25 -1.16 39.67
CA PHE A 499 -10.25 -0.12 39.89
C PHE A 499 -8.93 -0.74 40.31
N ASP A 500 -7.83 -0.04 40.01
CA ASP A 500 -6.50 -0.45 40.48
C ASP A 500 -6.31 -0.05 41.94
N VAL A 501 -6.85 1.11 42.31
CA VAL A 501 -6.77 1.68 43.66
C VAL A 501 -8.12 2.31 44.05
N VAL A 502 -8.62 1.96 45.23
CA VAL A 502 -9.82 2.57 45.79
C VAL A 502 -9.50 3.15 47.16
N TYR A 503 -9.73 4.45 47.32
CA TYR A 503 -9.71 5.13 48.60
C TYR A 503 -11.13 5.21 49.16
N ILE A 504 -11.30 4.77 50.41
CA ILE A 504 -12.59 4.80 51.10
C ILE A 504 -12.45 5.65 52.35
N ILE A 505 -13.25 6.71 52.46
CA ILE A 505 -13.17 7.67 53.55
C ILE A 505 -14.46 7.59 54.34
N ILE A 506 -14.38 7.22 55.61
CA ILE A 506 -15.55 7.03 56.47
C ILE A 506 -15.39 7.90 57.69
N ASP A 507 -16.07 9.04 57.68
CA ASP A 507 -16.05 9.98 58.78
C ASP A 507 -17.15 9.65 59.79
N ARG A 508 -16.81 9.75 61.08
CA ARG A 508 -17.71 9.39 62.19
C ARG A 508 -18.17 7.94 62.17
N VAL A 509 -17.24 7.01 61.95
CA VAL A 509 -17.58 5.57 61.97
C VAL A 509 -18.21 5.13 63.29
N ASP A 510 -17.95 5.85 64.39
CA ASP A 510 -18.59 5.69 65.70
C ASP A 510 -20.11 5.92 65.70
N ARG A 511 -20.64 6.62 64.70
CA ARG A 511 -22.07 6.89 64.52
C ARG A 511 -22.77 5.86 63.64
N ILE A 512 -22.04 4.95 63.00
CA ILE A 512 -22.64 3.89 62.20
C ILE A 512 -23.08 2.75 63.15
N SER A 513 -24.31 2.28 62.99
CA SER A 513 -24.86 1.23 63.84
C SER A 513 -24.06 -0.08 63.77
N GLY A 514 -24.13 -0.90 64.82
CA GLY A 514 -23.47 -2.22 64.85
C GLY A 514 -21.93 -2.18 64.84
N ASP A 515 -21.31 -3.31 64.49
CA ASP A 515 -19.84 -3.44 64.37
C ASP A 515 -19.38 -3.26 62.91
N PHE A 516 -19.63 -2.06 62.37
CA PHE A 516 -19.41 -1.77 60.96
C PHE A 516 -17.96 -1.98 60.54
N MET A 517 -16.98 -1.50 61.31
CA MET A 517 -15.56 -1.62 60.94
C MET A 517 -15.12 -3.07 60.82
N ARG A 518 -15.48 -3.92 61.79
CA ARG A 518 -15.15 -5.35 61.75
C ARG A 518 -15.75 -6.03 60.53
N GLN A 519 -17.01 -5.73 60.24
CA GLN A 519 -17.71 -6.28 59.08
C GLN A 519 -17.11 -5.78 57.77
N PHE A 520 -16.82 -4.50 57.67
CA PHE A 520 -16.17 -3.88 56.50
C PHE A 520 -14.81 -4.51 56.24
N LEU A 521 -13.99 -4.64 57.28
CA LEU A 521 -12.69 -5.28 57.21
C LEU A 521 -12.81 -6.75 56.75
N LYS A 522 -13.68 -7.54 57.37
CA LYS A 522 -13.90 -8.94 57.02
C LYS A 522 -14.42 -9.13 55.60
N ASN A 523 -15.39 -8.31 55.20
CA ASN A 523 -16.15 -8.54 53.97
C ASN A 523 -15.62 -7.77 52.77
N VAL A 524 -14.84 -6.70 52.97
CA VAL A 524 -14.25 -5.89 51.89
C VAL A 524 -12.73 -6.08 51.86
N MET A 525 -12.04 -5.71 52.94
CA MET A 525 -10.58 -5.64 52.95
C MET A 525 -9.91 -7.00 52.72
N LEU A 526 -10.45 -8.06 53.33
CA LEU A 526 -9.92 -9.42 53.19
C LEU A 526 -10.36 -10.13 51.90
N ARG A 527 -11.44 -9.66 51.26
CA ARG A 527 -12.01 -10.30 50.06
C ARG A 527 -11.53 -9.66 48.76
N CYS A 528 -11.24 -8.37 48.78
CA CYS A 528 -10.78 -7.66 47.61
C CYS A 528 -9.30 -8.00 47.35
N THR A 529 -9.01 -8.79 46.31
CA THR A 529 -7.64 -9.26 46.04
C THR A 529 -7.01 -8.59 44.82
N GLY A 530 -7.84 -8.16 43.86
CA GLY A 530 -7.39 -7.52 42.62
C GLY A 530 -7.12 -6.02 42.72
N THR A 531 -7.56 -5.37 43.80
CA THR A 531 -7.56 -3.91 43.95
C THR A 531 -6.92 -3.51 45.27
N LYS A 532 -6.14 -2.42 45.23
CA LYS A 532 -5.55 -1.84 46.44
C LYS A 532 -6.59 -0.97 47.15
N VAL A 533 -7.11 -1.46 48.26
CA VAL A 533 -8.10 -0.75 49.07
C VAL A 533 -7.43 -0.02 50.22
N ARG A 534 -7.61 1.29 50.28
CA ARG A 534 -7.09 2.14 51.35
C ARG A 534 -8.24 2.82 52.06
N THR A 535 -8.55 2.34 53.26
CA THR A 535 -9.67 2.87 54.05
C THR A 535 -9.16 3.84 55.10
N PHE A 536 -9.71 5.04 55.15
CA PHE A 536 -9.45 6.04 56.17
C PHE A 536 -10.72 6.25 57.00
N CYS A 537 -10.67 5.94 58.29
CA CYS A 537 -11.81 6.09 59.19
C CYS A 537 -11.51 7.17 60.21
N VAL A 538 -12.49 8.05 60.47
CA VAL A 538 -12.45 8.98 61.61
C VAL A 538 -13.47 8.54 62.65
N ALA A 539 -13.06 8.52 63.91
CA ALA A 539 -13.94 8.24 65.03
C ALA A 539 -13.74 9.24 66.16
N SER A 540 -14.84 9.67 66.79
CA SER A 540 -14.76 10.34 68.08
C SER A 540 -14.34 9.34 69.17
N ARG A 541 -13.48 9.75 70.10
CA ARG A 541 -12.99 8.84 71.15
C ARG A 541 -14.03 8.66 72.25
N SER A 542 -14.95 7.72 72.05
CA SER A 542 -15.72 7.14 73.14
C SER A 542 -14.92 6.02 73.83
N GLN A 543 -15.21 5.74 75.10
CA GLN A 543 -14.57 4.64 75.83
C GLN A 543 -14.82 3.27 75.14
N ASP A 544 -15.98 3.12 74.52
CA ASP A 544 -16.37 1.96 73.71
C ASP A 544 -15.59 1.86 72.38
N MET A 545 -15.25 2.99 71.76
CA MET A 545 -14.49 2.98 70.52
C MET A 545 -13.02 2.57 70.73
N ALA A 546 -12.44 2.94 71.87
CA ALA A 546 -11.07 2.55 72.20
C ALA A 546 -10.93 1.02 72.34
N SER A 547 -11.85 0.36 73.06
CA SER A 547 -11.84 -1.10 73.19
C SER A 547 -12.10 -1.80 71.85
N LYS A 548 -12.99 -1.27 71.02
CA LYS A 548 -13.24 -1.78 69.66
C LYS A 548 -11.99 -1.70 68.77
N ILE A 549 -11.25 -0.59 68.81
CA ILE A 549 -10.02 -0.42 68.03
C ILE A 549 -8.94 -1.39 68.51
N THR A 550 -8.78 -1.56 69.83
CA THR A 550 -7.84 -2.55 70.38
C THR A 550 -8.20 -3.96 69.95
N SER A 551 -9.46 -4.35 70.08
CA SER A 551 -9.92 -5.67 69.62
C SER A 551 -9.72 -5.88 68.11
N LEU A 552 -9.97 -4.87 67.28
CA LEU A 552 -9.70 -4.95 65.84
C LEU A 552 -8.22 -5.09 65.52
N SER A 553 -7.34 -4.43 66.29
CA SER A 553 -5.90 -4.56 66.09
C SER A 553 -5.37 -5.93 66.49
N GLU A 554 -5.99 -6.61 67.47
CA GLU A 554 -5.61 -7.96 67.88
C GLU A 554 -6.02 -9.02 66.84
N ASP A 555 -7.13 -8.79 66.14
CA ASP A 555 -7.65 -9.73 65.14
C ASP A 555 -6.94 -9.62 63.77
N MET A 556 -6.03 -8.66 63.59
CA MET A 556 -5.44 -8.32 62.30
C MET A 556 -3.92 -8.30 62.30
N ASP A 557 -3.33 -8.62 61.15
CA ASP A 557 -1.92 -8.34 60.90
C ASP A 557 -1.71 -6.81 61.00
N GLU A 558 -0.71 -6.39 61.76
CA GLU A 558 -0.32 -4.99 62.00
C GLU A 558 -0.13 -4.21 60.68
N LYS A 559 0.11 -4.90 59.57
CA LYS A 559 0.23 -4.30 58.23
C LYS A 559 -1.09 -3.81 57.64
N ASN A 560 -2.21 -4.40 58.04
CA ASN A 560 -3.53 -4.14 57.45
C ASN A 560 -4.38 -3.17 58.27
N PHE A 561 -3.99 -2.91 59.52
CA PHE A 561 -4.70 -2.02 60.44
C PHE A 561 -3.74 -1.08 61.15
N ILE A 562 -3.93 0.23 60.96
CA ILE A 562 -3.11 1.28 61.54
C ILE A 562 -4.02 2.17 62.38
N SER A 563 -3.63 2.42 63.64
CA SER A 563 -4.33 3.39 64.49
C SER A 563 -3.47 4.62 64.72
N LEU A 564 -4.08 5.80 64.62
CA LEU A 564 -3.47 7.08 64.93
C LEU A 564 -4.31 7.79 66.00
N LEU A 565 -3.76 7.85 67.22
CA LEU A 565 -4.37 8.54 68.36
C LEU A 565 -3.80 9.95 68.48
N ILE A 566 -4.67 10.96 68.37
CA ILE A 566 -4.32 12.36 68.58
C ILE A 566 -5.02 12.87 69.84
N ASN A 567 -4.29 13.35 70.83
CA ASN A 567 -4.89 14.02 71.99
C ASN A 567 -4.55 15.50 71.91
N GLN A 568 -5.58 16.35 71.90
CA GLN A 568 -5.43 17.78 72.07
C GLN A 568 -5.51 18.07 73.57
N ASP A 569 -4.33 18.21 74.16
CA ASP A 569 -4.17 18.36 75.61
C ASP A 569 -4.69 19.66 76.16
#